data_AF-A0A924UNI4-F1
#
_entry.id   AF-A0A924UNI4-F1
#
_cell.length_a   1.000
_cell.length_b   1.000
_cell.length_c   1.000
_cell.angle_alpha   90.00
_cell.angle_beta   90.00
_cell.angle_gamma   90.00
#
_symmetry.space_group_name_H-M   'P 1'
#
loop_
_entity.id
_entity.type
_entity.pdbx_description
1 polymer ?
#
loop_
_entity_poly.entity_id
_entity_poly.type
_entity_poly.pdbx_seq_one_letter_code
_entity_poly.pdbx_strand_id
1 'polypeptide(L)'
;MKPFLFILIFSVAGFSCKKDEVQAGAKMEFYLLKSSQMLTNKCQVDASKAVLEDIPIISNQDILEYNRRMHEFTFSANSVQKLMTLRDGFPFAVTIDNRVIYYGINKPSYSSSTCDHSITMDYASDNNKVTMKLGYPGEGFAIDDQRNNPEILATLGKQRKLR
;
A
#
# COMPACT_ATOMS: atom_id res chain seq x y z
N MET A 1 -13.70 41.31 -65.02
CA MET A 1 -12.47 41.47 -64.20
C MET A 1 -12.82 42.41 -63.05
N LYS A 2 -12.83 42.09 -61.76
CA LYS A 2 -12.30 40.98 -60.94
C LYS A 2 -13.34 40.68 -59.83
N PRO A 3 -13.49 39.43 -59.38
CA PRO A 3 -14.32 39.07 -58.23
C PRO A 3 -13.53 39.29 -56.93
N PHE A 4 -14.15 39.87 -55.90
CA PHE A 4 -13.58 39.85 -54.54
C PHE A 4 -14.26 38.74 -53.73
N LEU A 5 -13.39 37.81 -53.33
CA LEU A 5 -13.65 36.52 -52.73
C LEU A 5 -14.01 36.68 -51.24
N PHE A 6 -15.09 36.01 -50.83
CA PHE A 6 -15.43 35.74 -49.43
C PHE A 6 -14.32 34.95 -48.73
N ILE A 7 -13.89 35.37 -47.54
CA ILE A 7 -13.29 34.47 -46.54
C ILE A 7 -13.90 34.78 -45.16
N LEU A 8 -14.73 33.84 -44.71
CA LEU A 8 -15.43 33.81 -43.44
C LEU A 8 -14.56 32.98 -42.47
N ILE A 9 -13.91 33.63 -41.52
CA ILE A 9 -13.02 32.96 -40.54
C ILE A 9 -13.88 32.41 -39.41
N PHE A 10 -14.16 31.11 -39.45
CA PHE A 10 -14.75 30.34 -38.36
C PHE A 10 -13.71 30.19 -37.23
N SER A 11 -13.86 31.00 -36.17
CA SER A 11 -13.09 30.83 -34.94
C SER A 11 -13.73 29.73 -34.10
N VAL A 12 -13.24 28.50 -34.23
CA VAL A 12 -13.59 27.38 -33.35
C VAL A 12 -12.95 27.64 -31.99
N ALA A 13 -13.72 28.19 -31.06
CA ALA A 13 -13.36 28.22 -29.65
C ALA A 13 -13.39 26.78 -29.13
N GLY A 14 -12.21 26.14 -29.08
CA GLY A 14 -12.04 24.87 -28.39
C GLY A 14 -12.36 25.05 -26.91
N PHE A 15 -13.49 24.50 -26.47
CA PHE A 15 -13.74 24.26 -25.07
C PHE A 15 -12.65 23.31 -24.56
N SER A 16 -11.63 23.89 -23.92
CA SER A 16 -10.69 23.15 -23.10
C SER A 16 -11.49 22.59 -21.93
N CYS A 17 -11.96 21.34 -22.08
CA CYS A 17 -12.36 20.51 -20.96
C CYS A 17 -11.14 20.34 -20.06
N LYS A 18 -10.97 21.25 -19.11
CA LYS A 18 -10.23 20.94 -17.88
C LYS A 18 -11.03 19.83 -17.21
N LYS A 19 -10.58 18.61 -17.42
CA LYS A 19 -10.94 17.49 -16.55
C LYS A 19 -10.44 17.92 -15.18
N ASP A 20 -11.35 18.41 -14.35
CA ASP A 20 -11.07 18.62 -12.94
C ASP A 20 -10.51 17.28 -12.44
N GLU A 21 -9.21 17.26 -12.16
CA GLU A 21 -8.67 16.28 -11.24
C GLU A 21 -9.40 16.54 -9.93
N VAL A 22 -10.52 15.85 -9.74
CA VAL A 22 -11.02 15.51 -8.41
C VAL A 22 -9.78 15.10 -7.66
N GLN A 23 -9.34 15.92 -6.70
CA GLN A 23 -8.16 15.65 -5.89
C GLN A 23 -8.27 14.19 -5.45
N ALA A 24 -7.52 13.32 -6.12
CA ALA A 24 -7.53 11.91 -5.79
C ALA A 24 -6.85 11.89 -4.42
N GLY A 25 -7.65 11.77 -3.36
CA GLY A 25 -7.13 11.85 -2.00
C GLY A 25 -5.96 10.90 -1.82
N ALA A 26 -5.07 11.22 -0.87
CA ALA A 26 -3.86 10.46 -0.61
C ALA A 26 -4.12 8.95 -0.64
N LYS A 27 -3.26 8.20 -1.33
CA LYS A 27 -3.44 6.77 -1.58
C LYS A 27 -2.57 5.98 -0.62
N MET A 28 -3.17 5.05 0.10
CA MET A 28 -2.45 4.07 0.90
C MET A 28 -2.29 2.77 0.12
N GLU A 29 -1.06 2.27 0.02
CA GLU A 29 -0.73 1.13 -0.84
C GLU A 29 0.31 0.22 -0.18
N PHE A 30 0.38 -1.03 -0.62
CA PHE A 30 1.40 -1.98 -0.22
C PHE A 30 2.26 -2.33 -1.42
N TYR A 31 3.57 -2.23 -1.26
CA TYR A 31 4.56 -2.51 -2.29
C TYR A 31 5.45 -3.65 -1.85
N LEU A 32 5.81 -4.55 -2.79
CA LEU A 32 6.96 -5.42 -2.59
C LEU A 32 8.26 -4.63 -2.83
N LEU A 33 9.39 -5.20 -2.42
CA LEU A 33 10.70 -4.59 -2.61
C LEU A 33 11.44 -5.27 -3.77
N LYS A 34 11.76 -4.51 -4.81
CA LYS A 34 12.60 -4.94 -5.94
C LYS A 34 14.00 -5.33 -5.50
N SER A 35 14.53 -4.59 -4.54
CA SER A 35 15.78 -4.90 -3.85
C SER A 35 15.69 -4.46 -2.40
N SER A 36 16.24 -5.26 -1.49
CA SER A 36 16.30 -4.93 -0.07
C SER A 36 17.43 -5.70 0.60
N GLN A 37 17.81 -5.24 1.78
CA GLN A 37 18.65 -5.98 2.71
C GLN A 37 17.98 -5.96 4.08
N MET A 38 18.25 -6.98 4.88
CA MET A 38 17.89 -6.98 6.29
C MET A 38 19.03 -6.36 7.09
N LEU A 39 18.71 -5.68 8.19
CA LEU A 39 19.68 -5.29 9.19
C LEU A 39 20.37 -6.55 9.74
N THR A 40 21.67 -6.45 10.03
CA THR A 40 22.46 -7.58 10.52
C THR A 40 21.84 -8.18 11.79
N ASN A 41 21.64 -9.50 11.77
CA ASN A 41 21.04 -10.29 12.86
C ASN A 41 19.62 -9.86 13.26
N LYS A 42 18.89 -9.15 12.39
CA LYS A 42 17.52 -8.75 12.63
C LYS A 42 16.63 -9.13 11.46
N CYS A 43 15.43 -9.61 11.77
CA CYS A 43 14.37 -9.70 10.78
C CYS A 43 13.72 -8.32 10.63
N GLN A 44 14.45 -7.39 10.00
CA GLN A 44 14.07 -5.99 9.83
C GLN A 44 14.71 -5.44 8.58
N VAL A 45 13.91 -4.81 7.71
CA VAL A 45 14.41 -4.20 6.47
C VAL A 45 15.32 -3.01 6.78
N ASP A 46 16.49 -2.95 6.13
CA ASP A 46 17.31 -1.75 6.07
C ASP A 46 16.70 -0.76 5.06
N ALA A 47 16.07 0.29 5.58
CA ALA A 47 15.42 1.32 4.78
C ALA A 47 16.37 2.00 3.77
N SER A 48 17.67 2.09 4.07
CA SER A 48 18.66 2.72 3.18
C SER A 48 18.99 1.89 1.94
N LYS A 49 18.61 0.62 1.93
CA LYS A 49 18.85 -0.35 0.84
C LYS A 49 17.57 -0.82 0.17
N ALA A 50 16.41 -0.33 0.60
CA ALA A 50 15.12 -0.74 0.10
C ALA A 50 14.73 0.06 -1.15
N VAL A 51 14.32 -0.65 -2.20
CA VAL A 51 13.77 -0.08 -3.43
C VAL A 51 12.42 -0.76 -3.68
N LEU A 52 11.36 0.05 -3.83
CA LEU A 52 10.02 -0.46 -4.09
C LEU A 52 9.93 -1.06 -5.50
N GLU A 53 9.05 -2.04 -5.68
CA GLU A 53 8.54 -2.40 -6.99
C GLU A 53 7.74 -1.24 -7.60
N ASP A 54 7.61 -1.22 -8.93
CA ASP A 54 6.91 -0.13 -9.63
C ASP A 54 5.38 -0.20 -9.44
N ILE A 55 4.85 -1.40 -9.20
CA ILE A 55 3.42 -1.68 -9.08
C ILE A 55 3.11 -2.15 -7.65
N PRO A 56 2.10 -1.59 -6.98
CA PRO A 56 1.70 -2.06 -5.66
C PRO A 56 1.11 -3.47 -5.75
N ILE A 57 1.45 -4.32 -4.78
CA ILE A 57 0.84 -5.65 -4.63
C ILE A 57 -0.61 -5.53 -4.13
N ILE A 58 -0.87 -4.53 -3.28
CA ILE A 58 -2.21 -4.12 -2.82
C ILE A 58 -2.37 -2.63 -3.13
N SER A 59 -3.28 -2.30 -4.06
CA SER A 59 -3.59 -0.91 -4.38
C SER A 59 -4.54 -0.31 -3.35
N ASN A 60 -4.69 1.02 -3.36
CA ASN A 60 -5.59 1.68 -2.43
C ASN A 60 -7.05 1.19 -2.57
N GLN A 61 -7.49 0.84 -3.78
CA GLN A 61 -8.85 0.33 -3.99
C GLN A 61 -9.04 -1.09 -3.47
N ASP A 62 -7.97 -1.85 -3.32
CA ASP A 62 -8.01 -3.19 -2.74
C ASP A 62 -8.17 -3.16 -1.21
N ILE A 63 -7.90 -2.03 -0.57
CA ILE A 63 -8.11 -1.83 0.87
C ILE A 63 -9.57 -1.46 1.10
N LEU A 64 -10.33 -2.37 1.73
CA LEU A 64 -11.76 -2.20 1.99
C LEU A 64 -12.01 -1.60 3.37
N GLU A 65 -11.29 -2.08 4.40
CA GLU A 65 -11.43 -1.63 5.79
C GLU A 65 -10.08 -1.78 6.51
N TYR A 66 -9.84 -0.95 7.52
CA TYR A 66 -8.81 -1.13 8.52
C TYR A 66 -9.40 -0.94 9.93
N ASN A 67 -9.25 -1.95 10.76
CA ASN A 67 -9.64 -1.90 12.16
C ASN A 67 -8.42 -1.55 13.02
N ARG A 68 -8.38 -0.33 13.55
CA ARG A 68 -7.22 0.16 14.32
C ARG A 68 -7.02 -0.51 15.67
N ARG A 69 -8.06 -1.15 16.22
CA ARG A 69 -7.98 -1.85 17.51
C ARG A 69 -7.36 -3.24 17.35
N MET A 70 -7.69 -3.90 16.24
CA MET A 70 -7.19 -5.24 15.92
C MET A 70 -5.94 -5.22 15.03
N HIS A 71 -5.57 -4.05 14.50
CA HIS A 71 -4.54 -3.87 13.47
C HIS A 71 -4.77 -4.75 12.24
N GLU A 72 -6.04 -4.88 11.85
CA GLU A 72 -6.48 -5.81 10.82
C GLU A 72 -6.92 -5.03 9.58
N PHE A 73 -6.36 -5.37 8.43
CA PHE A 73 -6.86 -4.93 7.14
C PHE A 73 -7.85 -5.95 6.60
N THR A 74 -8.94 -5.46 6.01
CA THR A 74 -9.76 -6.25 5.10
C THR A 74 -9.41 -5.86 3.67
N PHE A 75 -8.92 -6.81 2.88
CA PHE A 75 -8.58 -6.61 1.47
C PHE A 75 -9.63 -7.22 0.54
N SER A 76 -9.57 -6.86 -0.74
CA SER A 76 -10.30 -7.57 -1.79
C SER A 76 -9.85 -9.04 -1.86
N ALA A 77 -10.76 -9.95 -2.25
CA ALA A 77 -10.45 -11.38 -2.33
C ALA A 77 -9.29 -11.67 -3.30
N ASN A 78 -9.24 -10.93 -4.43
CA ASN A 78 -8.15 -11.02 -5.40
C ASN A 78 -6.79 -10.63 -4.76
N SER A 79 -6.78 -9.61 -3.92
CA SER A 79 -5.58 -9.18 -3.21
C SER A 79 -5.07 -10.20 -2.20
N VAL A 80 -5.98 -10.86 -1.46
CA VAL A 80 -5.56 -11.95 -0.56
C VAL A 80 -5.02 -13.14 -1.36
N GLN A 81 -5.61 -13.48 -2.50
CA GLN A 81 -5.05 -14.51 -3.39
C GLN A 81 -3.63 -14.17 -3.85
N LYS A 82 -3.36 -12.91 -4.21
CA LYS A 82 -1.97 -12.46 -4.52
C LYS A 82 -1.04 -12.67 -3.33
N LEU A 83 -1.46 -12.28 -2.12
CA LEU A 83 -0.66 -12.48 -0.90
C LEU A 83 -0.36 -13.96 -0.64
N MET A 84 -1.31 -14.88 -0.89
CA MET A 84 -1.07 -16.33 -0.73
C MET A 84 0.00 -16.89 -1.67
N THR A 85 0.32 -16.21 -2.76
CA THR A 85 1.42 -16.61 -3.66
C THR A 85 2.79 -16.13 -3.20
N LEU A 86 2.84 -15.22 -2.22
CA LEU A 86 4.08 -14.72 -1.66
C LEU A 86 4.76 -15.79 -0.80
N ARG A 87 6.09 -15.83 -0.89
CA ARG A 87 6.89 -16.70 -0.02
C ARG A 87 6.90 -16.15 1.41
N ASP A 88 7.06 -17.04 2.37
CA ASP A 88 7.39 -16.64 3.75
C ASP A 88 8.66 -15.79 3.75
N GLY A 89 8.67 -14.71 4.55
CA GLY A 89 9.81 -13.82 4.74
C GLY A 89 9.94 -12.73 3.69
N PHE A 90 9.05 -12.66 2.69
CA PHE A 90 9.12 -11.63 1.66
C PHE A 90 8.84 -10.24 2.27
N PRO A 91 9.73 -9.25 2.06
CA PRO A 91 9.53 -7.93 2.62
C PRO A 91 8.52 -7.12 1.80
N PHE A 92 7.82 -6.22 2.47
CA PHE A 92 6.92 -5.25 1.86
C PHE A 92 7.08 -3.88 2.52
N ALA A 93 6.57 -2.85 1.86
CA ALA A 93 6.42 -1.50 2.40
C ALA A 93 4.95 -1.09 2.38
N VAL A 94 4.54 -0.35 3.40
CA VAL A 94 3.29 0.40 3.41
C VAL A 94 3.61 1.85 3.08
N THR A 95 2.88 2.40 2.10
CA THR A 95 3.12 3.76 1.61
C THR A 95 1.87 4.62 1.69
N ILE A 96 2.09 5.94 1.74
CA ILE A 96 1.08 6.96 1.41
C ILE A 96 1.67 7.84 0.32
N ASP A 97 1.00 7.92 -0.83
CA ASP A 97 1.49 8.65 -2.02
C ASP A 97 2.96 8.32 -2.34
N ASN A 98 3.26 7.02 -2.38
CA ASN A 98 4.59 6.44 -2.62
C ASN A 98 5.66 6.78 -1.58
N ARG A 99 5.36 7.55 -0.53
CA ARG A 99 6.25 7.72 0.62
C ARG A 99 6.06 6.56 1.59
N VAL A 100 7.14 5.87 1.92
CA VAL A 100 7.12 4.75 2.86
C VAL A 100 6.78 5.26 4.27
N ILE A 101 5.80 4.63 4.90
CA ILE A 101 5.44 4.83 6.31
C ILE A 101 6.16 3.79 7.17
N TYR A 102 6.10 2.51 6.78
CA TYR A 102 6.86 1.45 7.44
C TYR A 102 7.14 0.28 6.48
N TYR A 103 8.12 -0.53 6.86
CA TYR A 103 8.41 -1.82 6.23
C TYR A 103 7.90 -2.96 7.11
N GLY A 104 7.49 -4.05 6.47
CA GLY A 104 7.08 -5.27 7.15
C GLY A 104 7.54 -6.52 6.44
N ILE A 105 7.30 -7.65 7.08
CA ILE A 105 7.68 -8.98 6.59
C ILE A 105 6.45 -9.85 6.43
N ASN A 106 6.32 -10.49 5.27
CA ASN A 106 5.26 -11.45 5.01
C ASN A 106 5.44 -12.70 5.88
N LYS A 107 4.49 -12.97 6.77
CA LYS A 107 4.49 -14.10 7.72
C LYS A 107 3.12 -14.77 7.73
N PRO A 108 2.78 -15.55 6.69
CA PRO A 108 1.50 -16.24 6.66
C PRO A 108 1.35 -17.16 7.88
N SER A 109 0.11 -17.44 8.32
CA SER A 109 -0.14 -18.16 9.58
C SER A 109 0.46 -19.56 9.63
N TYR A 110 0.78 -20.15 8.47
CA TYR A 110 1.44 -21.45 8.33
C TYR A 110 2.98 -21.38 8.32
N SER A 111 3.57 -20.19 8.49
CA SER A 111 5.02 -20.03 8.60
C SER A 111 5.58 -20.72 9.84
N SER A 112 6.70 -21.42 9.68
CA SER A 112 7.44 -22.03 10.78
C SER A 112 8.65 -21.19 11.23
N SER A 113 8.89 -20.04 10.60
CA SER A 113 10.09 -19.24 10.83
C SER A 113 9.77 -17.95 11.59
N THR A 114 10.64 -17.58 12.53
CA THR A 114 10.43 -16.41 13.41
C THR A 114 10.81 -15.10 12.75
N CYS A 115 10.28 -13.99 13.27
CA CYS A 115 10.67 -12.64 12.88
C CYS A 115 10.31 -11.66 13.99
N ASP A 116 11.23 -11.44 14.92
CA ASP A 116 10.89 -10.71 16.16
C ASP A 116 11.13 -9.20 16.08
N HIS A 117 11.54 -8.67 14.93
CA HIS A 117 12.05 -7.29 14.79
C HIS A 117 11.28 -6.44 13.76
N SER A 118 10.14 -6.91 13.27
CA SER A 118 9.34 -6.21 12.27
C SER A 118 7.85 -6.26 12.55
N ILE A 119 7.11 -5.31 11.97
CA ILE A 119 5.69 -5.51 11.71
C ILE A 119 5.55 -6.67 10.72
N THR A 120 4.72 -7.65 11.05
CA THR A 120 4.53 -8.84 10.22
C THR A 120 3.10 -8.92 9.71
N MET A 121 2.95 -9.45 8.49
CA MET A 121 1.66 -9.66 7.85
C MET A 121 1.22 -11.11 8.07
N ASP A 122 0.18 -11.31 8.89
CA ASP A 122 -0.35 -12.63 9.25
C ASP A 122 -1.78 -12.83 8.72
N TYR A 123 -1.97 -13.93 7.97
CA TYR A 123 -3.23 -14.29 7.32
C TYR A 123 -3.33 -15.80 7.11
N ALA A 124 -4.57 -16.28 7.15
CA ALA A 124 -4.96 -17.64 6.83
C ALA A 124 -5.71 -17.68 5.48
N SER A 125 -5.84 -18.86 4.88
CA SER A 125 -6.43 -19.01 3.55
C SER A 125 -7.94 -18.76 3.48
N ASP A 126 -8.62 -18.66 4.61
CA ASP A 126 -10.08 -18.75 4.71
C ASP A 126 -10.79 -17.39 4.89
N ASN A 127 -10.04 -16.29 4.98
CA ASN A 127 -10.63 -14.98 5.20
C ASN A 127 -9.90 -13.86 4.43
N ASN A 128 -10.63 -12.78 4.14
CA ASN A 128 -10.09 -11.59 3.49
C ASN A 128 -9.36 -10.65 4.46
N LYS A 129 -9.01 -11.15 5.65
CA LYS A 129 -8.48 -10.38 6.76
C LYS A 129 -7.00 -10.66 6.92
N VAL A 130 -6.25 -9.60 7.11
CA VAL A 130 -4.81 -9.66 7.27
C VAL A 130 -4.44 -8.86 8.50
N THR A 131 -3.92 -9.54 9.51
CA THR A 131 -3.53 -8.94 10.78
C THR A 131 -2.08 -8.47 10.70
N MET A 132 -1.84 -7.21 11.05
CA MET A 132 -0.49 -6.68 11.24
C MET A 132 -0.04 -6.93 12.68
N LYS A 133 0.92 -7.84 12.88
CA LYS A 133 1.48 -8.16 14.20
C LYS A 133 2.80 -7.44 14.43
N LEU A 134 3.19 -7.28 15.70
CA LEU A 134 4.55 -6.87 16.06
C LEU A 134 5.34 -8.13 16.32
N GLY A 135 6.06 -8.60 15.32
CA GLY A 135 6.79 -9.86 15.38
C GLY A 135 5.97 -11.07 14.93
N TYR A 136 6.62 -12.23 14.89
CA TYR A 136 5.99 -13.52 14.58
C TYR A 136 6.84 -14.68 15.13
N PRO A 137 6.23 -15.73 15.72
CA PRO A 137 4.78 -15.98 15.84
C PRO A 137 4.11 -15.23 17.00
N GLY A 138 4.90 -14.71 17.95
CA GLY A 138 4.44 -13.93 19.09
C GLY A 138 4.83 -12.46 19.00
N GLU A 139 4.71 -11.75 20.13
CA GLU A 139 5.19 -10.38 20.23
C GLU A 139 6.72 -10.33 20.12
N GLY A 140 7.20 -9.45 19.24
CA GLY A 140 8.61 -9.20 19.00
C GLY A 140 9.22 -8.19 19.97
N PHE A 141 10.50 -7.86 19.75
CA PHE A 141 11.30 -7.01 20.62
C PHE A 141 11.60 -5.67 19.97
N ALA A 142 11.31 -4.58 20.69
CA ALA A 142 11.72 -3.20 20.33
C ALA A 142 11.34 -2.77 18.90
N ILE A 143 10.13 -3.14 18.46
CA ILE A 143 9.57 -2.73 17.17
C ILE A 143 8.94 -1.34 17.32
N ASP A 144 9.30 -0.42 16.43
CA ASP A 144 8.60 0.86 16.30
C ASP A 144 7.20 0.62 15.72
N ASP A 145 6.16 0.76 16.56
CA ASP A 145 4.79 0.43 16.17
C ASP A 145 4.15 1.53 15.31
N GLN A 146 4.33 1.37 14.01
CA GLN A 146 3.74 2.24 12.99
C GLN A 146 2.39 1.75 12.46
N ARG A 147 1.79 0.68 13.03
CA ARG A 147 0.53 0.11 12.51
C ARG A 147 -0.62 1.11 12.57
N ASN A 148 -0.64 1.93 13.62
CA ASN A 148 -1.59 3.03 13.82
C ASN A 148 -0.95 4.40 13.55
N ASN A 149 0.03 4.48 12.64
CA ASN A 149 0.64 5.76 12.27
C ASN A 149 -0.45 6.81 11.97
N PRO A 150 -0.37 8.04 12.52
CA PRO A 150 -1.41 9.05 12.36
C PRO A 150 -1.78 9.35 10.90
N GLU A 151 -0.82 9.25 9.98
CA GLU A 151 -1.04 9.48 8.55
C GLU A 151 -1.86 8.35 7.92
N ILE A 152 -1.64 7.08 8.33
CA ILE A 152 -2.46 5.94 7.92
C ILE A 152 -3.91 6.16 8.39
N LEU A 153 -4.08 6.46 9.67
CA LEU A 153 -5.41 6.67 10.25
C LEU A 153 -6.15 7.84 9.60
N ALA A 154 -5.46 8.96 9.38
CA ALA A 154 -6.04 10.13 8.72
C ALA A 154 -6.42 9.83 7.26
N THR A 155 -5.57 9.12 6.53
CA THR A 155 -5.80 8.76 5.12
C THR A 155 -7.00 7.82 4.99
N LEU A 156 -7.02 6.72 5.74
CA LEU A 156 -8.12 5.76 5.73
C LEU A 156 -9.42 6.35 6.30
N GLY A 157 -9.32 7.24 7.29
CA GLY A 157 -10.46 7.98 7.84
C GLY A 157 -11.14 8.87 6.79
N LYS A 158 -10.37 9.65 6.03
CA LYS A 158 -10.88 10.47 4.91
C LYS A 158 -11.55 9.61 3.83
N GLN A 159 -11.06 8.40 3.62
CA GLN A 159 -11.60 7.44 2.66
C GLN A 159 -12.77 6.60 3.21
N ARG A 160 -13.19 6.80 4.47
CA ARG A 160 -14.21 6.01 5.17
C ARG A 160 -13.90 4.51 5.26
N LYS A 161 -12.61 4.16 5.32
CA LYS A 161 -12.11 2.79 5.48
C LYS A 161 -11.65 2.50 6.90
N LEU A 162 -11.55 3.51 7.77
CA LEU A 162 -11.12 3.33 9.15
C LEU A 162 -12.30 2.92 10.05
N ARG A 163 -12.06 1.90 10.88
CA ARG A 163 -12.96 1.41 11.92
C ARG A 163 -12.31 1.45 13.31
#